data_AF-A0A2S6FV76-F1
#
_entry.id   AF-A0A2S6FV76-F1
#
_cell.length_a   1.000
_cell.length_b   1.000
_cell.length_c   1.000
_cell.angle_alpha   90.00
_cell.angle_beta   90.00
_cell.angle_gamma   90.00
#
_symmetry.space_group_name_H-M   'P 1'
#
loop_
_entity.id
_entity.type
_entity.pdbx_description
1 polymer ?
#
loop_
_entity_poly.entity_id
_entity_poly.type
_entity_poly.pdbx_seq_one_letter_code
_entity_poly.pdbx_strand_id
1 'polypeptide(L)'
;MTKDIIFGLGKALGKFHKLSSEFRPVNNKRNDWKEIADWMEDVLSTFPNETVAKSELAILTSYLSKLPTTKENFGLIHYNFETDNVFYDEVTKTYNTIDFDDAMYHWFALDMVQSLDSIKEDMQEEQVEFSVNEFINGYCTEYAISDEMLKFLPIFRRYDNLYGYVRILHSVEEKWNNEPDWMINLRIK
;
A
#
# COMPACT_ATOMS: atom_id res chain seq x y z
N MET A 1 19.36 1.04 7.24
CA MET A 1 18.99 -0.13 8.07
C MET A 1 20.02 -1.26 7.96
N THR A 2 20.05 -2.22 8.90
CA THR A 2 20.92 -3.41 8.80
C THR A 2 20.27 -4.53 7.99
N LYS A 3 21.08 -5.47 7.47
CA LYS A 3 20.60 -6.67 6.77
C LYS A 3 19.54 -7.43 7.56
N ASP A 4 19.80 -7.71 8.83
CA ASP A 4 18.90 -8.50 9.68
C ASP A 4 17.55 -7.82 9.89
N ILE A 5 17.55 -6.48 9.99
CA ILE A 5 16.30 -5.70 10.10
C ILE A 5 15.49 -5.80 8.81
N ILE A 6 16.12 -5.60 7.65
CA ILE A 6 15.45 -5.66 6.34
C ILE A 6 14.86 -7.06 6.09
N PHE A 7 15.64 -8.10 6.35
CA PHE A 7 15.19 -9.49 6.26
C PHE A 7 14.01 -9.76 7.19
N GLY A 8 14.09 -9.30 8.44
CA GLY A 8 13.03 -9.49 9.42
C GLY A 8 11.74 -8.72 9.10
N LEU A 9 11.83 -7.53 8.50
CA LEU A 9 10.67 -6.80 7.98
C LEU A 9 9.95 -7.60 6.89
N GLY A 10 10.70 -8.14 5.93
CA GLY A 10 10.16 -9.01 4.90
C GLY A 10 9.47 -10.23 5.48
N LYS A 11 10.16 -10.90 6.43
CA LYS A 11 9.62 -12.05 7.16
C LYS A 11 8.32 -11.72 7.89
N ALA A 12 8.26 -10.57 8.56
CA ALA A 12 7.07 -10.12 9.26
C ALA A 12 5.88 -9.91 8.31
N LEU A 13 6.10 -9.25 7.17
CA LEU A 13 5.06 -9.06 6.16
C LEU A 13 4.60 -10.39 5.55
N GLY A 14 5.54 -11.29 5.24
CA GLY A 14 5.20 -12.64 4.75
C GLY A 14 4.32 -13.40 5.74
N LYS A 15 4.67 -13.38 7.02
CA LYS A 15 3.85 -13.98 8.07
C LYS A 15 2.46 -13.34 8.15
N PHE A 16 2.37 -12.02 8.01
CA PHE A 16 1.09 -11.31 7.99
C PHE A 16 0.21 -11.75 6.82
N HIS A 17 0.73 -11.78 5.59
CA HIS A 17 -0.02 -12.22 4.41
C HIS A 17 -0.44 -13.69 4.49
N LYS A 18 0.41 -14.56 5.05
CA LYS A 18 0.04 -15.96 5.32
C LYS A 18 -1.20 -16.05 6.21
N LEU A 19 -1.22 -15.32 7.32
CA LEU A 19 -2.38 -15.29 8.23
C LEU A 19 -3.60 -14.67 7.54
N SER A 20 -3.40 -13.59 6.79
CA SER A 20 -4.43 -12.90 6.03
C SER A 20 -5.10 -13.80 4.99
N SER A 21 -4.36 -14.66 4.29
CA SER A 21 -4.90 -15.59 3.29
C SER A 21 -5.95 -16.57 3.85
N GLU A 22 -5.85 -16.87 5.15
CA GLU A 22 -6.79 -17.73 5.88
C GLU A 22 -7.77 -16.96 6.77
N PHE A 23 -7.60 -15.64 6.89
CA PHE A 23 -8.48 -14.79 7.68
C PHE A 23 -9.87 -14.70 7.02
N ARG A 24 -10.91 -14.96 7.81
CA ARG A 24 -12.32 -14.88 7.38
C ARG A 24 -13.07 -14.02 8.39
N PRO A 25 -13.33 -12.74 8.09
CA PRO A 25 -14.03 -11.88 9.04
C PRO A 25 -15.49 -12.35 9.17
N VAL A 26 -15.95 -12.47 10.42
CA VAL A 26 -17.35 -12.78 10.70
C VAL A 26 -18.21 -11.53 10.61
N ASN A 27 -17.68 -10.40 11.08
CA ASN A 27 -18.31 -9.08 11.06
C ASN A 27 -17.26 -8.01 10.69
N ASN A 28 -17.70 -6.82 10.29
CA ASN A 28 -16.84 -5.67 10.00
C ASN A 28 -15.76 -5.96 8.95
N LYS A 29 -16.14 -6.58 7.83
CA LYS A 29 -15.24 -6.75 6.69
C LYS A 29 -14.79 -5.36 6.23
N ARG A 30 -13.48 -5.16 6.14
CA ARG A 30 -12.88 -3.95 5.52
C ARG A 30 -13.24 -3.89 4.03
N ASN A 31 -13.21 -2.68 3.48
CA ASN A 31 -13.44 -2.45 2.05
C ASN A 31 -12.42 -3.24 1.22
N ASP A 32 -12.85 -3.72 0.05
CA ASP A 32 -11.96 -4.23 -0.97
C ASP A 32 -11.59 -3.17 -2.02
N TRP A 33 -10.63 -3.51 -2.87
CA TRP A 33 -10.12 -2.61 -3.91
C TRP A 33 -11.20 -2.05 -4.84
N LYS A 34 -12.33 -2.75 -5.04
CA LYS A 34 -13.43 -2.24 -5.87
C LYS A 34 -14.21 -1.18 -5.13
N GLU A 35 -14.50 -1.41 -3.85
CA GLU A 35 -15.15 -0.41 -2.99
C GLU A 35 -14.28 0.86 -2.87
N ILE A 36 -12.96 0.72 -2.83
CA ILE A 36 -12.04 1.87 -2.87
C ILE A 36 -12.01 2.53 -4.25
N ALA A 37 -12.09 1.77 -5.35
CA ALA A 37 -12.18 2.32 -6.70
C ALA A 37 -13.48 3.10 -6.92
N ASP A 38 -14.61 2.59 -6.44
CA ASP A 38 -15.92 3.26 -6.47
C ASP A 38 -15.85 4.58 -5.68
N TRP A 39 -15.24 4.57 -4.49
CA TRP A 39 -15.00 5.79 -3.72
C TRP A 39 -14.13 6.82 -4.48
N MET A 40 -13.05 6.35 -5.13
CA MET A 40 -12.22 7.25 -5.95
C MET A 40 -13.00 7.85 -7.12
N GLU A 41 -13.88 7.07 -7.75
CA GLU A 41 -14.76 7.55 -8.83
C GLU A 41 -15.73 8.62 -8.31
N ASP A 42 -16.36 8.38 -7.16
CA ASP A 42 -17.26 9.32 -6.50
C ASP A 42 -16.56 10.65 -6.19
N VAL A 43 -15.36 10.60 -5.60
CA VAL A 43 -14.55 11.80 -5.34
C VAL A 43 -14.22 12.51 -6.66
N LEU A 44 -13.65 11.81 -7.64
CA LEU A 44 -13.27 12.44 -8.91
C LEU A 44 -14.48 13.01 -9.66
N SER A 45 -15.69 12.50 -9.45
CA SER A 45 -16.91 13.04 -10.06
C SER A 45 -17.16 14.51 -9.68
N THR A 46 -16.74 14.94 -8.48
CA THR A 46 -16.88 16.33 -8.01
C THR A 46 -15.82 17.27 -8.59
N PHE A 47 -14.76 16.71 -9.17
CA PHE A 47 -13.66 17.45 -9.82
C PHE A 47 -13.66 17.22 -11.34
N PRO A 48 -14.46 17.98 -12.12
CA PRO A 48 -14.63 17.76 -13.56
C PRO A 48 -13.33 17.87 -14.36
N ASN A 49 -12.39 18.70 -13.90
CA ASN A 49 -11.13 18.97 -14.60
C ASN A 49 -10.08 17.85 -14.44
N GLU A 50 -10.26 16.92 -13.51
CA GLU A 50 -9.33 15.82 -13.23
C GLU A 50 -9.44 14.66 -14.24
N THR A 51 -9.40 15.01 -15.53
CA THR A 51 -9.58 14.09 -16.65
C THR A 51 -8.48 13.03 -16.73
N VAL A 52 -7.25 13.38 -16.36
CA VAL A 52 -6.11 12.45 -16.35
C VAL A 52 -6.28 11.42 -15.23
N ALA A 53 -6.61 11.85 -14.00
CA ALA A 53 -6.85 10.95 -12.87
C ALA A 53 -8.04 10.01 -13.14
N LYS A 54 -9.13 10.51 -13.74
CA LYS A 54 -10.27 9.69 -14.18
C LYS A 54 -9.87 8.63 -15.20
N SER A 55 -9.06 9.01 -16.19
CA SER A 55 -8.56 8.06 -17.19
C SER A 55 -7.65 7.00 -16.55
N GLU A 56 -6.79 7.40 -15.63
CA GLU A 56 -5.90 6.48 -14.91
C GLU A 56 -6.68 5.50 -14.04
N LEU A 57 -7.71 5.97 -13.32
CA LEU A 57 -8.61 5.12 -12.55
C LEU A 57 -9.28 4.06 -13.42
N ALA A 58 -9.80 4.45 -14.59
CA ALA A 58 -10.42 3.52 -15.54
C ALA A 58 -9.42 2.47 -16.06
N ILE A 59 -8.18 2.88 -16.37
CA ILE A 59 -7.11 1.98 -16.83
C ILE A 59 -6.77 0.97 -15.73
N LEU A 60 -6.50 1.45 -14.51
CA LEU A 60 -6.12 0.60 -13.38
C LEU A 60 -7.25 -0.35 -12.99
N THR A 61 -8.49 0.13 -12.89
CA THR A 61 -9.66 -0.71 -12.58
C THR A 61 -9.86 -1.80 -13.63
N SER A 62 -9.75 -1.45 -14.92
CA SER A 62 -9.81 -2.43 -16.02
C SER A 62 -8.69 -3.46 -15.94
N TYR A 63 -7.48 -3.06 -15.55
CA TYR A 63 -6.35 -3.97 -15.38
C TYR A 63 -6.53 -4.90 -14.17
N LEU A 64 -6.80 -4.33 -12.99
CA LEU A 64 -6.99 -5.07 -11.73
C LEU A 64 -8.15 -6.06 -11.84
N SER A 65 -9.23 -5.71 -12.53
CA SER A 65 -10.37 -6.62 -12.76
C SER A 65 -10.01 -7.92 -13.50
N LYS A 66 -8.89 -7.94 -14.21
CA LYS A 66 -8.40 -9.10 -14.99
C LYS A 66 -7.34 -9.90 -14.23
N LEU A 67 -6.81 -9.37 -13.13
CA LEU A 67 -5.83 -10.09 -12.34
C LEU A 67 -6.52 -11.21 -11.55
N PRO A 68 -5.91 -12.41 -11.47
CA PRO A 68 -6.47 -13.48 -10.67
C PRO A 68 -6.40 -13.10 -9.18
N THR A 69 -7.48 -13.39 -8.47
CA THR A 69 -7.53 -13.34 -7.01
C THR A 69 -7.49 -14.77 -6.47
N THR A 70 -6.41 -15.10 -5.78
CA THR A 70 -6.13 -16.42 -5.20
C THR A 70 -5.74 -16.25 -3.74
N LYS A 71 -5.71 -17.32 -2.96
CA LYS A 71 -5.27 -17.22 -1.57
C LYS A 71 -3.82 -16.73 -1.49
N GLU A 72 -3.02 -17.08 -2.47
CA GLU A 72 -1.57 -16.85 -2.54
C GLU A 72 -1.20 -15.40 -2.85
N ASN A 73 -2.13 -14.61 -3.42
CA ASN A 73 -1.81 -13.26 -3.89
C ASN A 73 -2.78 -12.17 -3.42
N PHE A 74 -3.88 -12.53 -2.76
CA PHE A 74 -4.95 -11.60 -2.42
C PHE A 74 -5.52 -11.88 -1.01
N GLY A 75 -5.72 -10.81 -0.24
CA GLY A 75 -6.24 -10.89 1.12
C GLY A 75 -6.34 -9.51 1.76
N LEU A 76 -6.54 -9.47 3.07
CA LEU A 76 -6.43 -8.24 3.85
C LEU A 76 -4.97 -7.79 3.90
N ILE A 77 -4.67 -6.61 3.37
CA ILE A 77 -3.37 -5.96 3.44
C ILE A 77 -3.38 -4.89 4.53
N HIS A 78 -2.19 -4.45 4.95
CA HIS A 78 -2.02 -3.34 5.89
C HIS A 78 -2.23 -2.00 5.20
N TYR A 79 -1.84 -1.91 3.93
CA TYR A 79 -1.71 -0.71 3.09
C TYR A 79 -0.68 0.33 3.56
N ASN A 80 -0.36 0.38 4.86
CA ASN A 80 0.67 1.31 5.39
C ASN A 80 1.86 0.58 6.07
N PHE A 81 2.30 -0.56 5.51
CA PHE A 81 3.39 -1.36 6.11
C PHE A 81 4.74 -0.69 5.81
N GLU A 82 5.03 0.38 6.56
CA GLU A 82 6.22 1.22 6.44
C GLU A 82 7.11 1.06 7.69
N THR A 83 8.37 1.51 7.63
CA THR A 83 9.38 1.27 8.68
C THR A 83 9.05 1.95 10.00
N ASP A 84 8.21 2.98 10.00
CA ASP A 84 7.71 3.68 11.19
C ASP A 84 6.52 2.98 11.87
N ASN A 85 5.78 2.12 11.15
CA ASN A 85 4.64 1.35 11.63
C ASN A 85 4.98 -0.07 12.08
N VAL A 86 6.27 -0.46 12.03
CA VAL A 86 6.73 -1.79 12.44
C VAL A 86 7.79 -1.71 13.53
N PHE A 87 7.39 -2.03 14.75
CA PHE A 87 8.23 -1.92 15.94
C PHE A 87 8.98 -3.23 16.19
N TYR A 88 10.30 -3.15 16.12
CA TYR A 88 11.18 -4.26 16.44
C TYR A 88 11.50 -4.32 17.94
N ASP A 89 11.18 -5.44 18.57
CA ASP A 89 11.52 -5.73 19.97
C ASP A 89 12.81 -6.56 20.01
N GLU A 90 13.87 -5.93 20.53
CA GLU A 90 15.21 -6.53 20.61
C GLU A 90 15.30 -7.70 21.61
N VAL A 91 14.43 -7.76 22.63
CA VAL A 91 14.42 -8.84 23.63
C VAL A 91 13.75 -10.08 23.05
N THR A 92 12.58 -9.91 22.45
CA THR A 92 11.80 -11.03 21.90
C THR A 92 12.18 -11.37 20.45
N LYS A 93 12.94 -10.50 19.79
CA LYS A 93 13.30 -10.60 18.35
C LYS A 93 12.07 -10.63 17.46
N THR A 94 11.03 -9.87 17.83
CA THR A 94 9.74 -9.82 17.12
C THR A 94 9.51 -8.47 16.46
N TYR A 95 8.68 -8.48 15.42
CA TYR A 95 8.22 -7.29 14.70
C TYR A 95 6.73 -7.12 14.99
N ASN A 96 6.36 -5.96 15.51
CA ASN A 96 5.02 -5.64 15.95
C ASN A 96 4.46 -4.50 15.09
N THR A 97 3.51 -4.83 14.23
CA THR A 97 2.86 -3.87 13.33
C THR A 97 1.70 -3.17 14.05
N ILE A 98 1.57 -1.86 13.82
CA ILE A 98 0.46 -1.03 14.30
C ILE A 98 -0.17 -0.26 13.13
N ASP A 99 -1.24 0.51 13.40
CA ASP A 99 -1.88 1.43 12.45
C ASP A 99 -2.60 0.76 11.26
N PHE A 100 -3.55 -0.12 11.58
CA PHE A 100 -4.38 -0.85 10.61
C PHE A 100 -5.60 -0.05 10.11
N ASP A 101 -5.58 1.29 10.19
CA ASP A 101 -6.76 2.11 9.87
C ASP A 101 -7.08 2.10 8.38
N ASP A 102 -6.05 2.08 7.53
CA ASP A 102 -6.16 2.01 6.07
C ASP A 102 -6.18 0.56 5.51
N ALA A 103 -6.23 -0.44 6.39
CA ALA A 103 -6.24 -1.85 5.97
C ALA A 103 -7.44 -2.18 5.08
N MET A 104 -7.19 -2.86 3.97
CA MET A 104 -8.18 -3.17 2.93
C MET A 104 -7.93 -4.52 2.27
N TYR A 105 -8.92 -5.07 1.56
CA TYR A 105 -8.70 -6.28 0.76
C TYR A 105 -8.12 -5.94 -0.61
N HIS A 106 -6.86 -6.32 -0.82
CA HIS A 106 -6.11 -6.04 -2.04
C HIS A 106 -5.11 -7.17 -2.35
N TRP A 107 -4.42 -7.07 -3.48
CA TRP A 107 -3.25 -7.92 -3.74
C TRP A 107 -2.11 -7.60 -2.79
N PHE A 108 -1.49 -8.64 -2.24
CA PHE A 108 -0.34 -8.57 -1.33
C PHE A 108 0.87 -7.80 -1.89
N ALA A 109 0.97 -7.71 -3.21
CA ALA A 109 1.99 -6.92 -3.88
C ALA A 109 1.89 -5.41 -3.57
N LEU A 110 0.71 -4.90 -3.21
CA LEU A 110 0.56 -3.49 -2.83
C LEU A 110 1.25 -3.18 -1.49
N ASP A 111 1.15 -4.07 -0.49
CA ASP A 111 1.93 -3.91 0.75
C ASP A 111 3.43 -3.99 0.48
N MET A 112 3.88 -4.85 -0.43
CA MET A 112 5.29 -4.89 -0.83
C MET A 112 5.76 -3.59 -1.45
N VAL A 113 4.93 -2.97 -2.30
CA VAL A 113 5.22 -1.66 -2.89
C VAL A 113 5.46 -0.63 -1.77
N GLN A 114 4.59 -0.56 -0.77
CA GLN A 114 4.73 0.36 0.36
C GLN A 114 5.99 0.08 1.19
N SER A 115 6.20 -1.17 1.59
CA SER A 115 7.37 -1.54 2.38
C SER A 115 8.69 -1.28 1.65
N LEU A 116 8.75 -1.60 0.36
CA LEU A 116 9.98 -1.42 -0.41
C LEU A 116 10.32 0.06 -0.63
N ASP A 117 9.34 0.95 -0.78
CA ASP A 117 9.66 2.37 -0.95
C ASP A 117 10.07 3.01 0.35
N SER A 118 9.38 2.71 1.46
CA SER A 118 9.81 3.10 2.80
C SER A 118 11.24 2.62 3.10
N ILE A 119 11.57 1.37 2.75
CA ILE A 119 12.92 0.84 2.90
C ILE A 119 13.93 1.60 2.02
N LYS A 120 13.59 1.94 0.77
CA LYS A 120 14.52 2.63 -0.15
C LYS A 120 14.84 4.04 0.33
N GLU A 121 13.88 4.76 0.90
CA GLU A 121 14.08 6.12 1.42
C GLU A 121 15.16 6.17 2.51
N ASP A 122 15.29 5.10 3.28
CA ASP A 122 16.27 4.95 4.36
C ASP A 122 17.63 4.39 3.91
N MET A 123 17.80 4.08 2.61
CA MET A 123 18.98 3.40 2.08
C MET A 123 19.72 4.27 1.06
N GLN A 124 21.05 4.11 1.00
CA GLN A 124 21.86 4.70 -0.06
C GLN A 124 21.56 4.01 -1.40
N GLU A 125 21.71 4.72 -2.52
CA GLU A 125 21.37 4.24 -3.86
C GLU A 125 22.05 2.89 -4.18
N GLU A 126 23.33 2.73 -3.82
CA GLU A 126 24.09 1.50 -4.08
C GLU A 126 23.62 0.30 -3.23
N GLN A 127 22.81 0.55 -2.20
CA GLN A 127 22.30 -0.47 -1.28
C GLN A 127 20.84 -0.84 -1.57
N VAL A 128 20.15 -0.12 -2.47
CA VAL A 128 18.73 -0.35 -2.78
C VAL A 128 18.49 -1.76 -3.30
N GLU A 129 19.25 -2.22 -4.29
CA GLU A 129 19.07 -3.56 -4.87
C GLU A 129 19.28 -4.65 -3.82
N PHE A 130 20.33 -4.51 -3.02
CA PHE A 130 20.59 -5.43 -1.90
C PHE A 130 19.41 -5.45 -0.92
N SER A 131 18.89 -4.28 -0.54
CA SER A 131 17.80 -4.17 0.44
C SER A 131 16.50 -4.80 -0.06
N VAL A 132 16.16 -4.57 -1.33
CA VAL A 132 15.00 -5.22 -1.97
C VAL A 132 15.14 -6.74 -1.93
N ASN A 133 16.32 -7.26 -2.31
CA ASN A 133 16.57 -8.70 -2.33
C ASN A 133 16.49 -9.32 -0.92
N GLU A 134 17.06 -8.67 0.09
CA GLU A 134 17.01 -9.14 1.48
C GLU A 134 15.58 -9.14 2.04
N PHE A 135 14.78 -8.12 1.73
CA PHE A 135 13.37 -8.06 2.12
C PHE A 135 12.58 -9.21 1.47
N ILE A 136 12.73 -9.41 0.16
CA ILE A 136 12.05 -10.51 -0.56
C ILE A 136 12.49 -11.86 -0.02
N ASN A 137 13.77 -12.06 0.26
CA ASN A 137 14.29 -13.29 0.87
C ASN A 137 13.63 -13.56 2.23
N GLY A 138 13.50 -12.54 3.06
CA GLY A 138 12.79 -12.62 4.33
C GLY A 138 11.33 -13.01 4.16
N TYR A 139 10.62 -12.33 3.27
CA TYR A 139 9.21 -12.59 2.96
C TYR A 139 8.98 -14.04 2.54
N CYS A 140 9.81 -14.53 1.61
CA CYS A 140 9.74 -15.88 1.06
C CYS A 140 9.97 -16.98 2.10
N THR A 141 10.50 -16.67 3.29
CA THR A 141 10.60 -17.66 4.38
C THR A 141 9.26 -17.98 5.05
N GLU A 142 8.29 -17.09 4.95
CA GLU A 142 6.98 -17.26 5.59
C GLU A 142 5.86 -17.46 4.57
N TYR A 143 5.96 -16.80 3.41
CA TYR A 143 4.92 -16.86 2.38
C TYR A 143 5.48 -16.72 0.96
N ALA A 144 4.85 -17.40 0.00
CA ALA A 144 5.30 -17.37 -1.38
C ALA A 144 4.83 -16.10 -2.10
N ILE A 145 5.65 -15.59 -3.01
CA ILE A 145 5.24 -14.65 -4.03
C ILE A 145 5.73 -15.15 -5.38
N SER A 146 4.90 -15.02 -6.42
CA SER A 146 5.29 -15.40 -7.77
C SER A 146 6.13 -14.30 -8.43
N ASP A 147 7.05 -14.69 -9.32
CA ASP A 147 7.79 -13.75 -10.18
C ASP A 147 6.86 -12.86 -11.00
N GLU A 148 5.68 -13.36 -11.34
CA GLU A 148 4.64 -12.58 -12.02
C GLU A 148 4.12 -11.44 -11.14
N MET A 149 3.81 -11.69 -9.87
CA MET A 149 3.37 -10.64 -8.94
C MET A 149 4.47 -9.59 -8.73
N LEU A 150 5.74 -10.00 -8.67
CA LEU A 150 6.87 -9.06 -8.59
C LEU A 150 6.96 -8.16 -9.84
N LYS A 151 6.64 -8.68 -11.03
CA LYS A 151 6.57 -7.87 -12.27
C LYS A 151 5.41 -6.88 -12.26
N PHE A 152 4.40 -7.07 -11.42
CA PHE A 152 3.24 -6.18 -11.31
C PHE A 152 3.42 -5.06 -10.28
N LEU A 153 4.51 -5.04 -9.50
CA LEU A 153 4.79 -3.95 -8.55
C LEU A 153 4.66 -2.54 -9.18
N PRO A 154 5.13 -2.27 -10.42
CA PRO A 154 4.93 -0.96 -11.05
C PRO A 154 3.47 -0.56 -11.25
N ILE A 155 2.56 -1.53 -11.47
CA ILE A 155 1.11 -1.25 -11.57
C ILE A 155 0.54 -0.89 -10.20
N PHE A 156 0.95 -1.59 -9.15
CA PHE A 156 0.53 -1.28 -7.79
C PHE A 156 1.07 0.08 -7.30
N ARG A 157 2.29 0.48 -7.69
CA ARG A 157 2.80 1.84 -7.44
C ARG A 157 1.97 2.90 -8.17
N ARG A 158 1.53 2.65 -9.42
CA ARG A 158 0.61 3.56 -10.12
C ARG A 158 -0.73 3.70 -9.39
N TYR A 159 -1.28 2.59 -8.89
CA TYR A 159 -2.47 2.61 -8.05
C TYR A 159 -2.26 3.42 -6.79
N ASP A 160 -1.17 3.19 -6.07
CA ASP A 160 -0.85 3.92 -4.84
C ASP A 160 -0.73 5.43 -5.08
N ASN A 161 -0.02 5.84 -6.14
CA ASN A 161 0.08 7.24 -6.54
C ASN A 161 -1.28 7.88 -6.82
N LEU A 162 -2.15 7.17 -7.55
CA LEU A 162 -3.49 7.67 -7.84
C LEU A 162 -4.34 7.76 -6.58
N TYR A 163 -4.34 6.72 -5.74
CA TYR A 163 -5.14 6.70 -4.52
C TYR A 163 -4.69 7.79 -3.54
N GLY A 164 -3.38 7.97 -3.36
CA GLY A 164 -2.80 9.08 -2.60
C GLY A 164 -3.21 10.45 -3.17
N TYR A 165 -3.13 10.61 -4.49
CA TYR A 165 -3.58 11.84 -5.16
C TYR A 165 -5.06 12.14 -4.89
N VAL A 166 -5.95 11.16 -5.03
CA VAL A 166 -7.40 11.33 -4.79
C VAL A 166 -7.68 11.64 -3.32
N ARG A 167 -6.99 11.00 -2.37
CA ARG A 167 -7.09 11.31 -0.93
C ARG A 167 -6.69 12.76 -0.63
N ILE A 168 -5.58 13.22 -1.21
CA ILE A 168 -5.14 14.61 -1.06
C ILE A 168 -6.19 15.54 -1.64
N LEU A 169 -6.64 15.30 -2.88
CA LEU A 169 -7.65 16.10 -3.57
C LEU A 169 -8.94 16.24 -2.75
N HIS A 170 -9.44 15.13 -2.19
CA HIS A 170 -10.61 15.13 -1.33
C HIS A 170 -10.37 15.91 -0.03
N SER A 171 -9.23 15.66 0.65
CA SER A 171 -8.90 16.29 1.92
C SER A 171 -8.77 17.81 1.81
N VAL A 172 -8.30 18.31 0.67
CA VAL A 172 -8.15 19.75 0.44
C VAL A 172 -9.44 20.38 -0.08
N GLU A 173 -10.53 19.65 -0.34
CA GLU A 173 -11.77 20.25 -0.86
C GLU A 173 -12.44 21.21 0.15
N GLU A 174 -12.32 20.89 1.44
CA GLU A 174 -13.13 21.46 2.53
C GLU A 174 -12.85 22.94 2.81
N LYS A 175 -13.84 23.83 2.60
CA LYS A 175 -13.68 25.29 2.76
C LYS A 175 -14.35 25.83 4.02
N TRP A 176 -13.64 26.68 4.76
CA TRP A 176 -14.16 27.36 5.95
C TRP A 176 -14.18 28.89 5.79
N ASN A 177 -15.07 29.59 6.52
CA ASN A 177 -15.20 31.06 6.42
C ASN A 177 -13.95 31.84 6.88
N ASN A 178 -13.11 31.26 7.73
CA ASN A 178 -11.87 31.86 8.24
C ASN A 178 -10.69 30.90 8.05
N GLU A 179 -10.57 30.36 6.83
CA GLU A 179 -9.53 29.40 6.48
C GLU A 179 -8.14 30.04 6.57
N PRO A 180 -7.14 29.40 7.20
CA PRO A 180 -5.80 29.95 7.29
C PRO A 180 -5.09 29.94 5.92
N ASP A 181 -4.23 30.94 5.68
CA ASP A 181 -3.55 31.14 4.38
C ASP A 181 -2.81 29.89 3.87
N TRP A 182 -2.23 29.09 4.77
CA TRP A 182 -1.51 27.88 4.38
C TRP A 182 -2.43 26.86 3.69
N MET A 183 -3.70 26.76 4.09
CA MET A 183 -4.67 25.83 3.52
C MET A 183 -5.20 26.34 2.19
N ILE A 184 -5.41 27.65 2.05
CA ILE A 184 -5.70 28.30 0.76
C ILE A 184 -4.57 28.03 -0.23
N ASN A 185 -3.32 28.19 0.20
CA ASN A 185 -2.13 28.00 -0.63
C ASN A 185 -1.91 26.54 -1.07
N LEU A 186 -2.45 25.55 -0.36
CA LEU A 186 -2.41 24.14 -0.76
C LEU A 186 -3.25 23.86 -2.01
N ARG A 187 -4.30 24.65 -2.30
CA ARG A 187 -5.19 24.44 -3.46
C ARG A 187 -4.76 25.15 -4.74
N ILE A 188 -3.81 26.07 -4.64
CA ILE A 188 -3.44 26.98 -5.74
C ILE A 188 -2.21 26.46 -6.53
N LYS A 189 -1.52 25.45 -6.00
CA LYS A 189 -0.36 24.81 -6.63
C LYS A 189 -0.75 23.59 -7.44
#